data_AF-A0A3C0WCR4-F1
#
_entry.id   AF-A0A3C0WCR4-F1
#
_cell.length_a   1.000
_cell.length_b   1.000
_cell.length_c   1.000
_cell.angle_alpha   90.00
_cell.angle_beta   90.00
_cell.angle_gamma   90.00
#
_symmetry.space_group_name_H-M   'P 1'
#
loop_
_entity.id
_entity.type
_entity.pdbx_description
1 polymer ?
#
loop_
_entity_poly.entity_id
_entity_poly.type
_entity_poly.pdbx_seq_one_letter_code
_entity_poly.pdbx_strand_id
1 'polypeptide(L)'
;LVSPTVHGNLIVGPSADAVEDVESVANTAFGLEEVRTAAARSVPDLNYRESIRNFSGVRCYTQQEDFIIEESKEAPGFINLAGIRSPGLSAAPAIAEKAVELLRGCGLETIEKEHFTDTRKRTVFHRLSPKEKAALIKENPLYGRVICRCETVTEGEIVDALHRPIVPTSIDAIKRRCNAGMGRCQGGFCG
;
A
#
# COMPACT_ATOMS: atom_id res chain seq x y z
N LEU A 1 13.63 11.43 -4.70
CA LEU A 1 14.05 10.30 -3.84
C LEU A 1 14.24 9.07 -4.73
N VAL A 2 15.26 8.25 -4.45
CA VAL A 2 15.44 6.91 -5.01
C VAL A 2 15.61 5.97 -3.83
N SER A 3 14.78 4.93 -3.72
CA SER A 3 14.77 4.04 -2.56
C SER A 3 14.47 2.59 -2.97
N PRO A 4 15.07 1.59 -2.34
CA PRO A 4 14.62 0.20 -2.51
C PRO A 4 13.25 -0.01 -1.87
N THR A 5 12.43 -0.85 -2.48
CA THR A 5 11.21 -1.37 -1.84
C THR A 5 11.51 -2.67 -1.10
N VAL A 6 10.54 -3.15 -0.31
CA VAL A 6 10.59 -4.47 0.36
C VAL A 6 10.68 -5.67 -0.59
N HIS A 7 10.48 -5.44 -1.90
CA HIS A 7 10.57 -6.44 -2.96
C HIS A 7 11.88 -6.35 -3.75
N GLY A 8 12.80 -5.45 -3.38
CA GLY A 8 14.13 -5.32 -4.00
C GLY A 8 14.18 -4.53 -5.29
N ASN A 9 13.03 -4.11 -5.86
CA ASN A 9 13.00 -3.12 -6.93
C ASN A 9 13.13 -1.69 -6.37
N LEU A 10 13.36 -0.72 -7.26
CA LEU A 10 13.49 0.69 -6.89
C LEU A 10 12.16 1.43 -7.04
N ILE A 11 11.88 2.34 -6.12
CA ILE A 11 10.88 3.40 -6.27
C ILE A 11 11.59 4.73 -6.47
N VAL A 12 11.09 5.52 -7.43
CA VAL A 12 11.69 6.78 -7.89
C VAL A 12 10.60 7.84 -7.89
N GLY A 13 10.86 8.98 -7.25
CA GLY A 13 9.90 10.09 -7.15
C GLY A 13 9.81 10.63 -5.71
N PRO A 14 8.66 11.15 -5.28
CA PRO A 14 7.52 11.58 -6.12
C PRO A 14 7.79 12.93 -6.80
N SER A 15 6.90 13.39 -7.68
CA SER A 15 6.71 14.83 -7.96
C SER A 15 5.73 15.44 -6.95
N ALA A 16 5.53 16.76 -7.02
CA ALA A 16 4.69 17.50 -6.07
C ALA A 16 3.96 18.67 -6.75
N ASP A 17 3.17 18.34 -7.77
CA ASP A 17 2.38 19.30 -8.53
C ASP A 17 0.99 19.53 -7.93
N ALA A 18 0.50 20.76 -8.02
CA ALA A 18 -0.90 21.06 -7.74
C ALA A 18 -1.78 20.56 -8.90
N VAL A 19 -2.97 20.06 -8.57
CA VAL A 19 -3.97 19.62 -9.55
C VAL A 19 -5.26 20.39 -9.31
N GLU A 20 -5.94 20.78 -10.39
CA GLU A 20 -7.26 21.44 -10.30
C GLU A 20 -8.38 20.43 -10.05
N ASP A 21 -8.28 19.26 -10.68
CA ASP A 21 -9.22 18.15 -10.52
C ASP A 21 -8.68 17.13 -9.50
N VAL A 22 -9.47 16.86 -8.45
CA VAL A 22 -9.14 15.91 -7.38
C VAL A 22 -9.10 14.46 -7.86
N GLU A 23 -9.75 14.17 -8.98
CA GLU A 23 -9.74 12.86 -9.63
C GLU A 23 -8.58 12.71 -10.64
N SER A 24 -7.73 13.74 -10.79
CA SER A 24 -6.60 13.74 -11.72
C SER A 24 -5.45 12.86 -11.22
N VAL A 25 -5.62 11.55 -11.40
CA VAL A 25 -4.63 10.50 -11.09
C VAL A 25 -3.87 10.03 -12.34
N ALA A 26 -3.71 10.91 -13.32
CA ALA A 26 -2.94 10.63 -14.53
C ALA A 26 -1.43 10.70 -14.26
N ASN A 27 -0.64 9.95 -15.02
CA ASN A 27 0.81 10.16 -15.09
C ASN A 27 1.07 11.10 -16.27
N THR A 28 1.77 12.21 -16.04
CA THR A 28 2.06 13.20 -17.08
C THR A 28 3.51 13.11 -17.54
N ALA A 29 3.77 13.46 -18.80
CA ALA A 29 5.14 13.53 -19.32
C ALA A 29 5.99 14.52 -18.52
N PHE A 30 5.39 15.64 -18.10
CA PHE A 30 6.02 16.65 -17.26
C PHE A 30 6.43 16.08 -15.88
N GLY A 31 5.50 15.47 -15.14
CA GLY A 31 5.80 14.93 -13.81
C GLY A 31 6.83 13.79 -13.86
N LEU A 32 6.81 12.95 -14.91
CA LEU A 32 7.83 11.92 -15.12
C LEU A 32 9.23 12.53 -15.38
N GLU A 33 9.30 13.64 -16.12
CA GLU A 33 10.56 14.35 -16.39
C GLU A 33 11.12 15.03 -15.13
N GLU A 34 10.26 15.59 -14.29
CA GLU A 34 10.67 16.14 -13.00
C GLU A 34 11.25 15.06 -12.08
N VAL A 35 10.56 13.92 -11.97
CA VAL A 35 11.03 12.76 -11.21
C VAL A 35 12.40 12.30 -11.73
N ARG A 36 12.56 12.21 -13.06
CA ARG A 36 13.81 11.81 -13.73
C ARG A 36 14.95 12.77 -13.38
N THR A 37 14.72 14.07 -13.51
CA THR A 37 15.70 15.12 -13.25
C THR A 37 16.11 15.14 -11.78
N ALA A 38 15.16 15.05 -10.86
CA ALA A 38 15.43 15.02 -9.43
C ALA A 38 16.20 13.77 -9.01
N ALA A 39 15.85 12.60 -9.55
CA ALA A 39 16.51 11.33 -9.24
C ALA A 39 17.96 11.28 -9.77
N ALA A 40 18.24 11.86 -10.94
CA ALA A 40 19.58 11.92 -11.52
C ALA A 40 20.61 12.63 -10.63
N ARG A 41 20.16 13.50 -9.71
CA ARG A 41 21.02 14.15 -8.71
C ARG A 41 21.61 13.17 -7.68
N SER A 42 20.91 12.05 -7.44
CA SER A 42 21.34 11.01 -6.49
C SER A 42 21.87 9.77 -7.18
N VAL A 43 21.27 9.39 -8.31
CA VAL A 43 21.63 8.19 -9.09
C VAL A 43 21.61 8.54 -10.59
N PRO A 44 22.72 9.05 -11.15
CA PRO A 44 22.77 9.54 -12.53
C PRO A 44 22.47 8.47 -13.59
N ASP A 45 22.93 7.24 -13.37
CA ASP A 45 22.89 6.16 -14.36
C ASP A 45 21.64 5.26 -14.25
N LEU A 46 20.55 5.78 -13.67
CA LEU A 46 19.32 5.01 -13.51
C LEU A 46 18.68 4.69 -14.87
N ASN A 47 18.46 3.40 -15.15
CA ASN A 47 17.88 2.97 -16.42
C ASN A 47 16.34 3.03 -16.43
N TYR A 48 15.78 4.14 -16.90
CA TYR A 48 14.33 4.33 -16.97
C TYR A 48 13.60 3.39 -17.95
N ARG A 49 14.33 2.74 -18.87
CA ARG A 49 13.74 1.72 -19.78
C ARG A 49 13.34 0.44 -19.03
N GLU A 50 13.83 0.26 -17.81
CA GLU A 50 13.47 -0.85 -16.93
C GLU A 50 12.27 -0.52 -16.03
N SER A 51 11.63 0.65 -16.19
CA SER A 51 10.41 0.95 -15.46
C SER A 51 9.32 -0.07 -15.79
N ILE A 52 8.85 -0.76 -14.76
CA ILE A 52 7.77 -1.74 -14.88
C ILE A 52 6.42 -1.14 -14.51
N ARG A 53 6.38 -0.03 -13.77
CA ARG A 53 5.13 0.58 -13.30
C ARG A 53 5.30 2.05 -12.99
N ASN A 54 4.37 2.86 -13.48
CA ASN A 54 4.16 4.25 -13.06
C ASN A 54 2.80 4.35 -12.38
N PHE A 55 2.72 5.19 -11.36
CA PHE A 55 1.47 5.51 -10.67
C PHE A 55 1.56 6.93 -10.12
N SER A 56 0.40 7.55 -9.97
CA SER A 56 0.24 8.84 -9.32
C SER A 56 -0.95 8.76 -8.36
N GLY A 57 -1.07 9.77 -7.52
CA GLY A 57 -2.17 9.91 -6.57
C GLY A 57 -2.23 11.34 -6.09
N VAL A 58 -3.45 11.81 -5.83
CA VAL A 58 -3.71 13.16 -5.33
C VAL A 58 -3.70 13.12 -3.80
N ARG A 59 -2.97 14.05 -3.17
CA ARG A 59 -2.94 14.20 -1.71
C ARG A 59 -4.05 15.14 -1.29
N CYS A 60 -4.81 14.78 -0.25
CA CYS A 60 -5.80 15.66 0.34
C CYS A 60 -5.09 16.83 1.04
N TYR A 61 -5.28 18.04 0.53
CA TYR A 61 -4.69 19.26 1.09
C TYR A 61 -5.76 20.07 1.83
N THR A 62 -5.34 20.79 2.86
CA THR A 62 -6.17 21.77 3.59
C THR A 62 -5.48 23.13 3.57
N GLN A 63 -6.26 24.20 3.65
CA GLN A 63 -5.71 25.56 3.79
C GLN A 63 -5.17 25.81 5.20
N GLN A 64 -5.49 24.94 6.16
CA GLN A 64 -4.95 24.99 7.51
C GLN A 64 -3.48 24.54 7.55
N GLU A 65 -2.75 24.98 8.58
CA GLU A 65 -1.34 24.64 8.76
C GLU A 65 -1.12 23.13 9.01
N ASP A 66 -2.03 22.53 9.79
CA ASP A 66 -1.99 21.13 10.20
C ASP A 66 -3.25 20.36 9.75
N PHE A 67 -3.29 19.06 10.05
CA PHE A 67 -4.44 18.20 9.77
C PHE A 67 -5.69 18.66 10.52
N ILE A 68 -6.85 18.46 9.91
CA ILE A 68 -8.14 18.70 10.56
C ILE A 68 -8.51 17.43 11.33
N ILE A 69 -8.42 17.50 12.66
CA ILE A 69 -8.75 16.40 13.59
C ILE A 69 -9.66 16.99 14.69
N GLU A 70 -10.95 17.10 14.39
CA GLU A 70 -11.90 17.80 15.26
C GLU A 70 -13.34 17.30 15.08
N GLU A 71 -14.19 17.58 16.06
CA GLU A 71 -15.65 17.44 15.92
C GLU A 71 -16.22 18.61 15.10
N SER A 72 -17.17 18.32 14.21
CA SER A 72 -17.86 19.35 13.43
C SER A 72 -18.68 20.27 14.32
N LYS A 73 -18.46 21.58 14.18
CA LYS A 73 -19.25 22.63 14.84
C LYS A 73 -20.71 22.66 14.38
N GLU A 74 -20.98 22.16 13.18
CA GLU A 74 -22.31 22.15 12.57
C GLU A 74 -23.07 20.84 12.80
N ALA A 75 -22.35 19.76 13.14
CA ALA A 75 -22.91 18.43 13.32
C ALA A 75 -22.23 17.72 14.52
N PRO A 76 -22.76 17.91 15.75
CA PRO A 76 -22.26 17.21 16.92
C PRO A 76 -22.22 15.70 16.72
N GLY A 77 -21.13 15.07 17.16
CA GLY A 77 -20.81 13.66 16.96
C GLY A 77 -20.14 13.32 15.62
N PHE A 78 -20.01 14.27 14.69
CA PHE A 78 -19.31 14.06 13.42
C PHE A 78 -17.83 14.43 13.54
N ILE A 79 -16.94 13.43 13.51
CA ILE A 79 -15.48 13.65 13.61
C ILE A 79 -14.85 13.76 12.23
N ASN A 80 -14.17 14.88 11.98
CA ASN A 80 -13.36 15.10 10.79
C ASN A 80 -11.93 14.62 11.02
N LEU A 81 -11.44 13.79 10.10
CA LEU A 81 -10.02 13.43 9.93
C LEU A 81 -9.62 13.80 8.49
N ALA A 82 -9.35 15.09 8.23
CA ALA A 82 -9.24 15.64 6.88
C ALA A 82 -7.92 16.40 6.65
N GLY A 83 -7.58 16.62 5.37
CA GLY A 83 -6.34 17.31 4.99
C GLY A 83 -5.05 16.54 5.34
N ILE A 84 -5.17 15.22 5.56
CA ILE A 84 -4.05 14.37 5.97
C ILE A 84 -3.09 14.14 4.78
N ARG A 85 -2.09 15.02 4.69
CA ARG A 85 -0.94 14.92 3.77
C ARG A 85 0.27 14.33 4.51
N SER A 86 1.47 14.39 3.93
CA SER A 86 2.70 14.00 4.65
C SER A 86 2.83 14.79 5.97
N PRO A 87 3.09 14.15 7.13
CA PRO A 87 3.49 12.75 7.36
C PRO A 87 2.36 11.77 7.75
N GLY A 88 1.18 11.87 7.12
CA GLY A 88 -0.06 11.21 7.53
C GLY A 88 -0.01 9.70 7.75
N LEU A 89 0.70 8.95 6.89
CA LEU A 89 0.84 7.50 7.09
C LEU A 89 1.61 7.17 8.38
N SER A 90 2.68 7.90 8.67
CA SER A 90 3.47 7.72 9.89
C SER A 90 2.74 8.25 11.13
N ALA A 91 1.90 9.28 10.96
CA ALA A 91 1.10 9.88 12.03
C ALA A 91 -0.20 9.09 12.34
N ALA A 92 -0.59 8.13 11.50
CA ALA A 92 -1.88 7.44 11.61
C ALA A 92 -2.19 6.86 13.01
N PRO A 93 -1.24 6.25 13.76
CA PRO A 93 -1.50 5.80 15.13
C PRO A 93 -1.86 6.95 16.09
N ALA A 94 -1.13 8.07 16.04
CA ALA A 94 -1.41 9.24 16.88
C ALA A 94 -2.73 9.91 16.51
N ILE A 95 -3.05 9.96 15.21
CA ILE A 95 -4.36 10.44 14.72
C ILE A 95 -5.48 9.56 15.30
N ALA A 96 -5.29 8.24 15.34
CA ALA A 96 -6.28 7.32 15.90
C ALA A 96 -6.50 7.54 17.40
N GLU A 97 -5.44 7.76 18.19
CA GLU A 97 -5.57 8.10 19.62
C GLU A 97 -6.37 9.39 19.81
N LYS A 98 -6.07 10.43 19.02
CA LYS A 98 -6.81 11.70 19.07
C LYS A 98 -8.27 11.53 18.66
N ALA A 99 -8.55 10.72 17.65
CA ALA A 99 -9.92 10.42 17.23
C ALA A 99 -10.70 9.71 18.35
N VAL A 100 -10.09 8.78 19.09
CA VAL A 100 -10.72 8.12 20.24
C VAL A 100 -11.00 9.11 21.38
N GLU A 101 -10.09 10.04 21.66
CA GLU A 101 -10.29 11.11 22.63
C GLU A 101 -11.52 11.97 22.27
N LEU A 102 -11.63 12.39 21.01
CA LEU A 102 -12.77 13.16 20.52
C LEU A 102 -14.07 12.38 20.64
N LEU A 103 -14.09 11.11 20.22
CA LEU A 103 -15.27 10.26 20.32
C LEU A 103 -15.73 10.10 21.78
N ARG A 104 -14.81 9.92 22.73
CA ARG A 104 -15.13 9.90 24.17
C ARG A 104 -15.71 11.23 24.63
N GLY A 105 -15.15 12.35 24.16
CA GLY A 105 -15.67 13.70 24.41
C GLY A 105 -17.11 13.89 23.92
N CYS A 106 -17.48 13.25 22.82
CA CYS A 106 -18.85 13.21 22.30
C CYS A 106 -19.78 12.24 23.07
N GLY A 107 -19.29 11.57 24.11
CA GLY A 107 -20.06 10.63 24.94
C GLY A 107 -20.00 9.18 24.50
N LEU A 108 -19.12 8.80 23.56
CA LEU A 108 -18.92 7.39 23.22
C LEU A 108 -18.19 6.68 24.36
N GLU A 109 -18.88 5.76 25.02
CA GLU A 109 -18.23 4.84 25.96
C GLU A 109 -17.32 3.88 25.19
N THR A 110 -16.06 3.81 25.60
CA THR A 110 -15.08 2.89 25.02
C THR A 110 -14.54 1.97 26.09
N ILE A 111 -14.43 0.69 25.77
CA ILE A 111 -13.78 -0.30 26.63
C ILE A 111 -12.47 -0.68 25.95
N GLU A 112 -11.37 -0.58 26.68
CA GLU A 112 -10.07 -1.03 26.20
C GLU A 112 -10.10 -2.54 26.00
N LYS A 113 -9.62 -2.99 24.83
CA LYS A 113 -9.51 -4.42 24.56
C LYS A 113 -8.29 -4.97 25.29
N GLU A 114 -8.50 -5.98 26.13
CA GLU A 114 -7.41 -6.70 26.80
C GLU A 114 -6.45 -7.36 25.77
N HIS A 115 -7.01 -7.81 24.64
CA HIS A 115 -6.26 -8.46 23.57
C HIS A 115 -6.67 -7.93 22.19
N PHE A 116 -5.68 -7.73 21.31
CA PHE A 116 -5.88 -7.42 19.91
C PHE A 116 -4.88 -8.19 19.04
N THR A 117 -5.24 -8.41 17.78
CA THR A 117 -4.36 -9.05 16.80
C THR A 117 -3.65 -7.99 15.98
N ASP A 118 -2.37 -7.79 16.25
CA ASP A 118 -1.48 -6.86 15.55
C ASP A 118 -0.56 -7.57 14.54
N THR A 119 -0.56 -8.89 14.55
CA THR A 119 0.24 -9.71 13.64
C THR A 119 -0.61 -10.37 12.57
N ARG A 120 0.04 -10.71 11.46
CA ARG A 120 -0.53 -11.56 10.43
C ARG A 120 0.50 -12.58 9.98
N LYS A 121 0.12 -13.85 9.90
CA LYS A 121 0.93 -14.86 9.23
C LYS A 121 0.71 -14.74 7.72
N ARG A 122 1.81 -14.64 6.97
CA ARG A 122 1.78 -14.68 5.51
C ARG A 122 2.90 -15.59 5.04
N THR A 123 2.54 -16.64 4.31
CA THR A 123 3.50 -17.42 3.54
C THR A 123 3.93 -16.58 2.33
N VAL A 124 5.24 -16.48 2.11
CA VAL A 124 5.83 -15.87 0.90
C VAL A 124 6.66 -16.96 0.24
N PHE A 125 6.04 -17.70 -0.68
CA PHE A 125 6.57 -18.98 -1.16
C PHE A 125 7.98 -18.84 -1.73
N HIS A 126 8.26 -17.77 -2.48
CA HIS A 126 9.57 -17.56 -3.09
C HIS A 126 10.71 -17.42 -2.07
N ARG A 127 10.42 -16.95 -0.85
CA ARG A 127 11.42 -16.77 0.23
C ARG A 127 11.74 -18.06 0.99
N LEU A 128 10.95 -19.12 0.80
CA LEU A 128 11.18 -20.41 1.45
C LEU A 128 12.37 -21.15 0.81
N SER A 129 13.11 -21.89 1.63
CA SER A 129 14.14 -22.84 1.18
C SER A 129 13.53 -23.99 0.39
N PRO A 130 14.31 -24.73 -0.43
CA PRO A 130 13.80 -25.89 -1.16
C PRO A 130 13.15 -26.95 -0.26
N LYS A 131 13.69 -27.17 0.94
CA LYS A 131 13.14 -28.12 1.92
C LYS A 131 11.79 -27.67 2.46
N GLU A 132 11.64 -26.38 2.79
CA GLU A 132 10.38 -25.81 3.26
C GLU A 132 9.32 -25.81 2.16
N LYS A 133 9.71 -25.48 0.91
CA LYS A 133 8.82 -25.57 -0.26
C LYS A 133 8.30 -27.00 -0.44
N ALA A 134 9.18 -28.00 -0.42
CA ALA A 134 8.79 -29.40 -0.57
C ALA A 134 7.85 -29.87 0.56
N ALA A 135 8.12 -29.47 1.80
CA ALA A 135 7.25 -29.78 2.93
C ALA A 135 5.87 -29.13 2.78
N LEU A 136 5.82 -27.86 2.42
CA LEU A 136 4.57 -27.12 2.24
C LEU A 136 3.74 -27.66 1.06
N ILE A 137 4.39 -28.05 -0.05
CA ILE A 137 3.72 -28.68 -1.20
C ILE A 137 3.14 -30.04 -0.80
N LYS A 138 3.85 -30.81 0.02
CA LYS A 138 3.37 -32.10 0.53
C LYS A 138 2.15 -31.93 1.43
N GLU A 139 2.11 -30.88 2.25
CA GLU A 139 0.98 -30.54 3.11
C GLU A 139 -0.20 -30.00 2.30
N ASN A 140 0.06 -29.10 1.36
CA ASN A 140 -0.95 -28.48 0.50
C ASN A 140 -0.42 -28.36 -0.96
N PRO A 141 -0.88 -29.24 -1.86
CA PRO A 141 -0.44 -29.26 -3.26
C PRO A 141 -0.67 -27.96 -4.04
N LEU A 142 -1.57 -27.07 -3.59
CA LEU A 142 -1.80 -25.77 -4.23
C LEU A 142 -0.57 -24.87 -4.20
N TYR A 143 0.31 -25.03 -3.20
CA TYR A 143 1.61 -24.33 -3.17
C TYR A 143 2.60 -24.86 -4.21
N GLY A 144 2.31 -25.98 -4.88
CA GLY A 144 3.10 -26.49 -6.00
C GLY A 144 2.76 -25.85 -7.34
N ARG A 145 1.66 -25.12 -7.42
CA ARG A 145 1.13 -24.52 -8.66
C ARG A 145 1.47 -23.04 -8.71
N VAL A 146 2.48 -22.66 -9.49
CA VAL A 146 2.89 -21.26 -9.65
C VAL A 146 1.95 -20.55 -10.63
N ILE A 147 1.25 -19.52 -10.16
CA ILE A 147 0.31 -18.70 -10.94
C ILE A 147 0.98 -17.44 -11.49
N CYS A 148 1.84 -16.79 -10.71
CA CYS A 148 2.63 -15.66 -11.18
C CYS A 148 4.11 -16.04 -11.28
N ARG A 149 4.62 -16.22 -12.50
CA ARG A 149 6.02 -16.60 -12.74
C ARG A 149 7.02 -15.52 -12.31
N CYS A 150 6.75 -14.25 -12.60
CA CYS A 150 7.68 -13.15 -12.28
C CYS A 150 7.94 -13.05 -10.78
N GLU A 151 6.90 -13.22 -9.97
CA GLU A 151 6.95 -13.08 -8.51
C GLU A 151 7.02 -14.42 -7.77
N THR A 152 6.96 -15.52 -8.52
CA THR A 152 6.85 -16.90 -8.02
C THR A 152 5.74 -17.04 -6.96
N VAL A 153 4.56 -16.49 -7.28
CA VAL A 153 3.37 -16.59 -6.42
C VAL A 153 2.56 -17.81 -6.82
N THR A 154 2.18 -18.60 -5.84
CA THR A 154 1.48 -19.87 -5.98
C THR A 154 -0.03 -19.73 -5.85
N GLU A 155 -0.77 -20.73 -6.33
CA GLU A 155 -2.22 -20.84 -6.11
C GLU A 155 -2.54 -20.91 -4.62
N GLY A 156 -1.72 -21.65 -3.85
CA GLY A 156 -1.84 -21.73 -2.39
C GLY A 156 -1.77 -20.36 -1.71
N GLU A 157 -0.87 -19.46 -2.14
CA GLU A 157 -0.81 -18.09 -1.60
C GLU A 157 -2.05 -17.25 -1.93
N ILE A 158 -2.61 -17.41 -3.12
CA ILE A 158 -3.82 -16.68 -3.55
C ILE A 158 -5.03 -17.20 -2.78
N VAL A 159 -5.19 -18.52 -2.68
CA VAL A 159 -6.27 -19.17 -1.94
C VAL A 159 -6.20 -18.84 -0.45
N ASP A 160 -5.01 -18.86 0.16
CA ASP A 160 -4.81 -18.42 1.55
C ASP A 160 -5.27 -16.97 1.74
N ALA A 161 -4.91 -16.06 0.83
CA ALA A 161 -5.34 -14.67 0.91
C ALA A 161 -6.86 -14.49 0.76
N LEU A 162 -7.54 -15.35 0.00
CA LEU A 162 -9.00 -15.35 -0.17
C LEU A 162 -9.74 -15.79 1.10
N HIS A 163 -9.13 -16.63 1.93
CA HIS A 163 -9.73 -17.16 3.17
C HIS A 163 -9.38 -16.34 4.43
N ARG A 164 -8.72 -15.18 4.28
CA ARG A 164 -8.41 -14.29 5.41
C ARG A 164 -9.64 -13.45 5.84
N PRO A 165 -9.66 -12.94 7.09
CA PRO A 165 -10.82 -12.20 7.61
C PRO A 165 -11.30 -11.04 6.73
N ILE A 166 -10.37 -10.35 6.06
CA ILE A 166 -10.70 -9.32 5.06
C ILE A 166 -10.54 -9.92 3.68
N VAL A 167 -11.63 -10.49 3.16
CA VAL A 167 -11.70 -11.17 1.86
C VAL A 167 -11.42 -10.16 0.72
N PRO A 168 -10.42 -10.40 -0.14
CA PRO A 168 -10.16 -9.58 -1.31
C PRO A 168 -11.22 -9.79 -2.39
N THR A 169 -11.81 -8.70 -2.89
CA THR A 169 -12.88 -8.71 -3.91
C THR A 169 -12.42 -8.22 -5.28
N SER A 170 -11.11 -8.01 -5.47
CA SER A 170 -10.55 -7.54 -6.74
C SER A 170 -9.13 -8.06 -6.97
N ILE A 171 -8.68 -8.03 -8.22
CA ILE A 171 -7.32 -8.40 -8.60
C ILE A 171 -6.29 -7.50 -7.91
N ASP A 172 -6.60 -6.21 -7.76
CA ASP A 172 -5.69 -5.30 -7.03
C ASP A 172 -5.64 -5.61 -5.53
N ALA A 173 -6.71 -6.13 -4.94
CA ALA A 173 -6.69 -6.62 -3.57
C ALA A 173 -5.80 -7.86 -3.42
N ILE A 174 -5.74 -8.73 -4.43
CA ILE A 174 -4.80 -9.87 -4.51
C ILE A 174 -3.36 -9.39 -4.71
N LYS A 175 -3.11 -8.44 -5.62
CA LYS A 175 -1.78 -7.81 -5.80
C LYS A 175 -1.23 -7.29 -4.47
N ARG A 176 -2.00 -6.51 -3.72
CA ARG A 176 -1.58 -5.96 -2.41
C ARG A 176 -1.35 -7.01 -1.33
N ARG A 177 -2.01 -8.18 -1.42
CA ARG A 177 -1.90 -9.25 -0.42
C ARG A 177 -0.78 -10.25 -0.73
N CYS A 178 -0.61 -10.62 -2.00
CA CYS A 178 0.26 -11.72 -2.43
C CYS A 178 1.40 -11.27 -3.35
N ASN A 179 1.37 -10.05 -3.88
CA ASN A 179 2.26 -9.54 -4.93
C ASN A 179 2.02 -10.16 -6.33
N ALA A 180 0.99 -10.99 -6.51
CA ALA A 180 0.71 -11.64 -7.78
C ALA A 180 0.43 -10.60 -8.87
N GLY A 181 1.22 -10.61 -9.95
CA GLY A 181 1.08 -9.65 -11.05
C GLY A 181 1.74 -8.28 -10.80
N MET A 182 2.57 -8.12 -9.76
CA MET A 182 3.32 -6.88 -9.50
C MET A 182 4.75 -6.88 -10.05
N GLY A 183 5.19 -7.99 -10.65
CA GLY A 183 6.51 -8.12 -11.27
C GLY A 183 6.60 -7.50 -12.67
N ARG A 184 7.68 -7.80 -13.40
CA ARG A 184 7.95 -7.18 -14.72
C ARG A 184 6.78 -7.23 -15.72
N CYS A 185 5.96 -8.27 -15.69
CA CYS A 185 4.81 -8.40 -16.57
C CYS A 185 3.62 -7.51 -16.22
N GLN A 186 3.56 -6.96 -15.00
CA GLN A 186 2.41 -6.24 -14.45
C GLN A 186 1.05 -6.98 -14.61
N GLY A 187 1.08 -8.32 -14.62
CA GLY A 187 -0.09 -9.16 -14.84
C GLY A 187 -0.46 -9.42 -16.31
N GLY A 188 0.30 -8.91 -17.28
CA GLY A 188 -0.01 -9.07 -18.71
C GLY A 188 0.26 -10.46 -19.30
N PHE A 189 0.99 -11.34 -18.60
CA PHE A 189 1.36 -12.68 -19.08
C PHE A 189 0.93 -13.82 -18.14
N CYS A 190 0.28 -13.49 -17.02
CA CYS A 190 -0.12 -14.47 -16.01
C CYS A 190 -1.61 -14.76 -16.20
N GLY A 191 -1.91 -15.73 -17.05
CA GLY A 191 -3.23 -16.27 -17.35
C GLY A 191 -3.09 -17.71 -17.83
#